data_AF-A0A537W411-F1
#
_entry.id   AF-A0A537W411-F1
#
_cell.length_a   1.000
_cell.length_b   1.000
_cell.length_c   1.000
_cell.angle_alpha   90.00
_cell.angle_beta   90.00
_cell.angle_gamma   90.00
#
_symmetry.space_group_name_H-M   'P 1'
#
loop_
_entity.id
_entity.type
_entity.pdbx_description
1 polymer ?
#
loop_
_entity_poly.entity_id
_entity_poly.type
_entity_poly.pdbx_seq_one_letter_code
_entity_poly.pdbx_strand_id
1 'polypeptide(L)'
;MSRVRRWRTRRCWRSGVPLKTFWERLKRRPIPMRLPDTKMAAYSRIPASTPAATDGRMLRSRSLVAPLVVGVVVLALATLPFDRAVVGAFAAAVLVVLSAIDIERGIIPNRIVLPAAALALTMQLALFPNHASEWTLAAVAGAAVFAIPHLFRPAWIGMGDAKLVLLIGAVLGWGVADAVLIAFACVFPVALLMFLLQGTAARKATIPLGPFLSLGALIVLLAPHLS
;
A
#
# COMPACT_ATOMS: atom_id res chain seq x y z
N MET A 1 -32.04 -36.89 13.37
CA MET A 1 -32.74 -36.38 12.18
C MET A 1 -33.55 -35.13 12.51
N SER A 2 -33.26 -34.02 11.81
CA SER A 2 -34.20 -32.92 11.45
C SER A 2 -34.69 -31.98 12.60
N ARG A 3 -34.78 -30.64 12.52
CA ARG A 3 -34.77 -29.65 11.44
C ARG A 3 -34.29 -28.29 11.95
N VAL A 4 -33.46 -27.65 11.13
CA VAL A 4 -33.17 -26.22 11.06
C VAL A 4 -34.46 -25.42 10.78
N ARG A 5 -34.66 -24.30 11.49
CA ARG A 5 -35.51 -23.12 11.17
C ARG A 5 -35.29 -22.11 12.31
N ARG A 6 -35.14 -20.80 12.15
CA ARG A 6 -35.23 -19.91 11.00
C ARG A 6 -34.69 -18.55 11.50
N TRP A 7 -33.78 -17.94 10.77
CA TRP A 7 -33.35 -16.56 10.96
C TRP A 7 -34.56 -15.62 10.94
N ARG A 8 -34.64 -14.69 11.91
CA ARG A 8 -35.57 -13.56 11.91
C ARG A 8 -34.87 -12.27 12.33
N THR A 9 -33.97 -11.81 11.48
CA THR A 9 -33.70 -10.37 11.34
C THR A 9 -34.94 -9.72 10.70
N ARG A 10 -35.14 -8.42 10.99
CA ARG A 10 -36.26 -7.52 10.58
C ARG A 10 -37.36 -7.33 11.62
N ARG A 11 -37.10 -6.45 12.60
CA ARG A 11 -38.05 -5.48 13.19
C ARG A 11 -37.36 -4.67 14.30
N CYS A 12 -36.67 -3.58 13.95
CA CYS A 12 -36.31 -2.57 14.95
C CYS A 12 -36.11 -1.17 14.35
N TRP A 13 -36.80 -0.84 13.26
CA TRP A 13 -36.68 0.47 12.61
C TRP A 13 -38.04 1.09 12.23
N ARG A 14 -39.08 0.75 13.00
CA ARG A 14 -40.42 1.32 12.86
C ARG A 14 -41.04 1.56 14.24
N SER A 15 -40.57 2.59 14.91
CA SER A 15 -41.35 3.31 15.92
C SER A 15 -40.75 4.69 16.10
N GLY A 16 -41.56 5.73 15.87
CA GLY A 16 -41.20 7.14 16.09
C GLY A 16 -41.07 7.47 17.57
N VAL A 17 -40.07 6.88 18.24
CA VAL A 17 -39.76 7.18 19.63
C VAL A 17 -38.90 8.43 19.67
N PRO A 18 -39.31 9.51 20.36
CA PRO A 18 -38.50 10.73 20.48
C PRO A 18 -37.12 10.42 21.11
N LEU A 19 -36.04 10.94 20.54
CA LEU A 19 -34.66 10.68 20.99
C LEU A 19 -34.43 10.97 22.50
N LYS A 20 -35.22 11.87 23.10
CA LYS A 20 -35.10 12.23 24.52
C LYS A 20 -35.48 11.08 25.47
N THR A 21 -36.49 10.28 25.15
CA THR A 21 -36.92 9.15 26.00
C THR A 21 -35.97 7.95 25.90
N PHE A 22 -35.21 7.82 24.81
CA PHE A 22 -34.17 6.81 24.67
C PHE A 22 -32.97 7.10 25.60
N TRP A 23 -32.53 8.36 25.66
CA TRP A 23 -31.40 8.78 26.51
C TRP A 23 -31.71 8.70 28.01
N GLU A 24 -32.93 9.05 28.43
CA GLU A 24 -33.35 8.91 29.84
C GLU A 24 -33.42 7.44 30.28
N ARG A 25 -33.78 6.53 29.38
CA ARG A 25 -33.85 5.09 29.68
C ARG A 25 -32.46 4.44 29.81
N LEU A 26 -31.42 5.04 29.22
CA LEU A 26 -30.02 4.62 29.35
C LEU A 26 -29.39 5.07 30.68
N LYS A 27 -29.76 6.25 31.19
CA LYS A 27 -29.24 6.77 32.47
C LYS A 27 -29.72 6.01 33.72
N ARG A 28 -30.85 5.30 33.63
CA ARG A 28 -31.51 4.66 34.79
C ARG A 28 -31.15 3.18 35.01
N ARG A 29 -30.20 2.61 34.27
CA ARG A 29 -29.76 1.23 34.52
C ARG A 29 -28.53 1.21 35.43
N PRO A 30 -28.66 0.87 36.73
CA PRO A 30 -27.49 0.53 37.53
C PRO A 30 -26.84 -0.69 36.89
N ILE A 31 -25.56 -0.57 36.54
CA ILE A 31 -24.75 -1.67 36.03
C ILE A 31 -24.61 -2.66 37.19
N PRO A 32 -25.13 -3.90 37.12
CA PRO A 32 -24.91 -4.87 38.19
C PRO A 32 -23.43 -5.24 38.18
N MET A 33 -22.67 -4.63 39.09
CA MET A 33 -21.24 -4.90 39.28
C MET A 33 -21.08 -6.15 40.16
N ARG A 34 -21.46 -7.30 39.61
CA ARG A 34 -21.06 -8.61 40.12
C ARG A 34 -20.70 -9.48 38.92
N LEU A 35 -19.45 -9.32 38.46
CA LEU A 35 -18.86 -10.21 37.47
C LEU A 35 -18.66 -11.58 38.15
N PRO A 36 -19.15 -12.69 37.56
CA PRO A 36 -18.87 -14.02 38.09
C PRO A 36 -17.36 -14.27 38.08
N ASP A 37 -16.82 -14.85 39.16
CA ASP A 37 -15.38 -15.05 39.43
C ASP A 37 -14.61 -15.72 38.27
N THR A 38 -15.32 -16.47 37.42
CA THR A 38 -14.79 -17.10 36.22
C THR A 38 -14.28 -16.11 35.15
N LYS A 39 -14.73 -14.85 35.15
CA LYS A 39 -14.25 -13.83 34.21
C LYS A 39 -12.96 -13.13 34.65
N MET A 40 -12.63 -13.14 35.95
CA MET A 40 -11.34 -12.63 36.43
C MET A 40 -10.18 -13.52 35.97
N ALA A 41 -10.38 -14.85 35.96
CA ALA A 41 -9.38 -15.81 35.46
C ALA A 41 -9.17 -15.76 33.93
N ALA A 42 -10.07 -15.10 33.19
CA ALA A 42 -9.93 -14.87 31.76
C ALA A 42 -9.20 -13.54 31.47
N TYR A 43 -9.36 -12.53 32.34
CA TYR A 43 -8.66 -11.25 32.19
C TYR A 43 -7.18 -11.34 32.61
N SER A 44 -6.85 -12.17 33.62
CA SER A 44 -5.47 -12.44 34.02
C SER A 44 -4.66 -13.26 33.00
N ARG A 45 -5.31 -13.78 31.95
CA ARG A 45 -4.71 -14.49 30.82
C ARG A 45 -4.65 -13.66 29.54
N ILE A 46 -4.93 -12.35 29.61
CA ILE A 46 -4.53 -11.44 28.54
C ILE A 46 -3.04 -11.22 28.74
N PRO A 47 -2.15 -11.78 27.90
CA PRO A 47 -0.75 -11.37 27.96
C PRO A 47 -0.74 -9.87 27.76
N ALA A 48 -0.20 -9.14 28.74
CA ALA A 48 0.18 -7.75 28.53
C ALA A 48 1.09 -7.77 27.30
N SER A 49 0.56 -7.37 26.15
CA SER A 49 1.33 -7.28 24.92
C SER A 49 2.37 -6.19 25.16
N THR A 50 3.55 -6.61 25.57
CA THR A 50 4.71 -5.77 25.84
C THR A 50 4.94 -4.84 24.64
N PRO A 51 4.90 -3.51 24.80
CA PRO A 51 5.18 -2.58 23.70
C PRO A 51 6.65 -2.63 23.23
N ALA A 52 7.55 -3.28 23.99
CA ALA A 52 8.99 -3.21 23.79
C ALA A 52 9.54 -3.99 22.58
N ALA A 53 8.82 -5.02 22.09
CA ALA A 53 9.30 -5.82 20.94
C ALA A 53 8.97 -5.19 19.57
N THR A 54 7.97 -4.30 19.54
CA THR A 54 7.57 -3.58 18.32
C THR A 54 8.47 -2.35 18.09
N ASP A 55 8.90 -1.70 19.17
CA ASP A 55 9.71 -0.47 19.13
C ASP A 55 11.10 -0.69 18.50
N GLY A 56 11.72 -1.84 18.79
CA GLY A 56 13.03 -2.20 18.22
C GLY A 56 13.00 -2.48 16.71
N ARG A 57 11.92 -3.05 16.17
CA ARG A 57 11.74 -3.19 14.71
C ARG A 57 11.41 -1.84 14.06
N MET A 58 10.63 -1.00 14.74
CA MET A 58 10.25 0.33 14.25
C MET A 58 11.45 1.28 14.15
N LEU A 59 12.37 1.26 15.12
CA LEU A 59 13.63 2.02 15.01
C LEU A 59 14.56 1.44 13.94
N ARG A 60 14.65 0.10 13.84
CA ARG A 60 15.55 -0.57 12.89
C ARG A 60 15.12 -0.38 11.43
N SER A 61 13.82 -0.47 11.13
CA SER A 61 13.27 -0.19 9.79
C SER A 61 13.65 1.23 9.33
N ARG A 62 13.37 2.24 10.16
CA ARG A 62 13.67 3.65 9.87
C ARG A 62 15.17 3.91 9.71
N SER A 63 16.02 3.24 10.49
CA SER A 63 17.47 3.37 10.37
C SER A 63 18.04 2.77 9.07
N LEU A 64 17.33 1.84 8.41
CA LEU A 64 17.75 1.23 7.16
C LEU A 64 17.27 2.00 5.93
N VAL A 65 16.19 2.78 6.04
CA VAL A 65 15.67 3.59 4.92
C VAL A 65 16.69 4.65 4.51
N ALA A 66 17.26 5.39 5.46
CA ALA A 66 18.22 6.46 5.16
C ALA A 66 19.46 5.97 4.37
N PRO A 67 20.21 4.94 4.81
CA PRO A 67 21.35 4.45 4.05
C PRO A 67 20.93 3.82 2.71
N LEU A 68 19.73 3.24 2.61
CA LEU A 68 19.24 2.68 1.35
C LEU A 68 18.88 3.78 0.35
N VAL A 69 18.22 4.86 0.80
CA VAL A 69 17.99 6.05 -0.03
C VAL A 69 19.32 6.61 -0.52
N VAL A 70 20.28 6.83 0.37
CA VAL A 70 21.60 7.35 0.01
C VAL A 70 22.29 6.42 -0.99
N GLY A 71 22.30 5.11 -0.74
CA GLY A 71 22.93 4.13 -1.63
C GLY A 71 22.32 4.12 -3.03
N VAL A 72 20.99 4.13 -3.16
CA VAL A 72 20.32 4.12 -4.46
C VAL A 72 20.46 5.47 -5.17
N VAL A 73 20.45 6.59 -4.44
CA VAL A 73 20.70 7.93 -5.00
C VAL A 73 22.12 8.04 -5.55
N VAL A 74 23.12 7.60 -4.78
CA VAL A 74 24.53 7.59 -5.22
C VAL A 74 24.69 6.68 -6.42
N LEU A 75 24.04 5.51 -6.42
CA LEU A 75 24.08 4.59 -7.56
C LEU A 75 23.46 5.23 -8.81
N ALA A 76 22.30 5.87 -8.70
CA ALA A 76 21.66 6.56 -9.83
C ALA A 76 22.53 7.71 -10.37
N LEU A 77 23.19 8.47 -9.48
CA LEU A 77 24.13 9.52 -9.87
C LEU A 77 25.40 8.97 -10.54
N ALA A 78 25.81 7.74 -10.20
CA ALA A 78 27.00 7.10 -10.75
C ALA A 78 26.75 6.38 -12.08
N THR A 79 25.54 5.86 -12.31
CA THR A 79 25.21 5.06 -13.52
C THR A 79 24.55 5.85 -14.63
N LEU A 80 23.84 6.94 -14.32
CA LEU A 80 23.07 7.71 -15.30
C LEU A 80 23.82 8.94 -15.79
N PRO A 81 23.60 9.38 -17.03
CA PRO A 81 24.10 10.67 -17.51
C PRO A 81 23.44 11.82 -16.72
N PHE A 82 24.13 12.96 -16.60
CA PHE A 82 23.77 14.04 -15.67
C PHE A 82 22.31 14.54 -15.80
N ASP A 83 21.80 14.62 -17.02
CA ASP A 83 20.42 14.96 -17.35
C ASP A 83 19.41 13.98 -16.73
N ARG A 84 19.65 12.68 -16.83
CA ARG A 84 18.77 11.63 -16.26
C ARG A 84 19.06 11.35 -14.80
N ALA A 85 20.28 11.62 -14.34
CA ALA A 85 20.75 11.32 -13.01
C ALA A 85 19.98 12.11 -11.94
N VAL A 86 19.63 13.38 -12.21
CA VAL A 86 18.86 14.22 -11.27
C VAL A 86 17.45 13.67 -11.07
N VAL A 87 16.75 13.38 -12.17
CA VAL A 87 15.38 12.82 -12.11
C VAL A 87 15.41 11.41 -11.53
N GLY A 88 16.38 10.60 -11.93
CA GLY A 88 16.57 9.24 -11.43
C GLY A 88 16.88 9.21 -9.93
N ALA A 89 17.77 10.06 -9.43
CA ALA A 89 18.06 10.18 -8.00
C ALA A 89 16.83 10.60 -7.20
N PHE A 90 16.08 11.60 -7.69
CA PHE A 90 14.84 12.03 -7.06
C PHE A 90 13.80 10.89 -7.01
N ALA A 91 13.56 10.24 -8.15
CA ALA A 91 12.60 9.14 -8.25
C ALA A 91 13.01 7.96 -7.38
N ALA A 92 14.29 7.59 -7.39
CA ALA A 92 14.83 6.53 -6.55
C ALA A 92 14.59 6.79 -5.06
N ALA A 93 14.90 8.00 -4.58
CA ALA A 93 14.65 8.37 -3.19
C ALA A 93 13.16 8.27 -2.83
N VAL A 94 12.28 8.77 -3.69
CA VAL A 94 10.84 8.70 -3.49
C VAL A 94 10.34 7.26 -3.46
N LEU A 95 10.75 6.42 -4.41
CA LEU A 95 10.36 5.01 -4.50
C LEU A 95 10.79 4.22 -3.26
N VAL A 96 12.00 4.43 -2.76
CA VAL A 96 12.48 3.80 -1.53
C VAL A 96 11.64 4.23 -0.32
N VAL A 97 11.36 5.53 -0.18
CA VAL A 97 10.54 6.05 0.92
C VAL A 97 9.11 5.50 0.85
N LEU A 98 8.51 5.48 -0.34
CA LEU A 98 7.16 4.94 -0.53
C LEU A 98 7.10 3.45 -0.25
N SER A 99 8.10 2.68 -0.70
CA SER A 99 8.23 1.25 -0.40
C SER A 99 8.33 0.99 1.11
N ALA A 100 9.14 1.77 1.83
CA ALA A 100 9.24 1.65 3.28
C ALA A 100 7.91 1.97 3.99
N ILE A 101 7.21 3.03 3.56
CA ILE A 101 5.89 3.39 4.10
C ILE A 101 4.87 2.29 3.79
N ASP A 102 4.92 1.69 2.61
CA ASP A 102 3.97 0.64 2.21
C ASP A 102 4.20 -0.65 3.01
N ILE A 103 5.46 -1.02 3.29
CA ILE A 103 5.77 -2.13 4.20
C ILE A 103 5.27 -1.84 5.63
N GLU A 104 5.42 -0.60 6.11
CA GLU A 104 5.05 -0.23 7.48
C GLU A 104 3.55 -0.09 7.69
N ARG A 105 2.82 0.45 6.70
CA ARG A 105 1.42 0.85 6.86
C ARG A 105 0.45 0.14 5.91
N GLY A 106 0.95 -0.52 4.87
CA GLY A 106 0.12 -1.12 3.80
C GLY A 106 -0.77 -0.11 3.08
N ILE A 107 -0.40 1.18 3.12
CA ILE A 107 -1.17 2.28 2.55
C ILE A 107 -0.21 3.24 1.87
N ILE A 108 -0.44 3.48 0.58
CA ILE A 108 0.31 4.45 -0.21
C ILE A 108 -0.28 5.87 0.02
N PRO A 109 0.46 6.79 0.67
CA PRO A 109 -0.04 8.12 0.97
C PRO A 109 -0.10 8.99 -0.29
N ASN A 110 -1.32 9.21 -0.78
CA ASN A 110 -1.61 10.06 -1.95
C ASN A 110 -0.98 11.46 -1.87
N ARG A 111 -0.80 11.99 -0.66
CA ARG A 111 -0.21 13.31 -0.41
C ARG A 111 1.27 13.41 -0.80
N ILE A 112 1.96 12.28 -0.96
CA ILE A 112 3.37 12.23 -1.36
C ILE A 112 3.48 11.80 -2.83
N VAL A 113 2.72 10.79 -3.23
CA VAL A 113 2.82 10.21 -4.58
C VAL A 113 2.40 11.19 -5.67
N LEU A 114 1.28 11.89 -5.48
CA LEU A 114 0.78 12.82 -6.50
C LEU A 114 1.71 14.02 -6.73
N PRO A 115 2.19 14.75 -5.70
CA PRO A 115 3.13 15.83 -5.95
C PRO A 115 4.48 15.31 -6.47
N ALA A 116 4.94 14.14 -6.04
CA ALA A 116 6.15 13.55 -6.59
C ALA A 116 6.00 13.19 -8.07
N ALA A 117 4.84 12.65 -8.48
CA ALA A 117 4.56 12.32 -9.87
C ALA A 117 4.46 13.58 -10.74
N ALA A 118 3.80 14.62 -10.24
CA ALA A 118 3.76 15.91 -10.92
C ALA A 118 5.16 16.50 -11.07
N LEU A 119 5.97 16.50 -10.01
CA LEU A 119 7.32 17.03 -10.04
C LEU A 119 8.22 16.24 -11.02
N ALA A 120 8.18 14.91 -10.95
CA ALA A 120 8.91 14.04 -11.87
C ALA A 120 8.52 14.32 -13.33
N LEU A 121 7.22 14.40 -13.63
CA LEU A 121 6.73 14.68 -14.98
C LEU A 121 7.17 16.07 -15.47
N THR A 122 7.13 17.09 -14.59
CA THR A 122 7.58 18.44 -14.95
C THR A 122 9.08 18.50 -15.21
N MET A 123 9.89 17.80 -14.41
CA MET A 123 11.34 17.70 -14.66
C MET A 123 11.61 16.99 -15.98
N GLN A 124 10.90 15.90 -16.25
CA GLN A 124 11.06 15.12 -17.48
C GLN A 124 10.67 15.92 -18.72
N LEU A 125 9.57 16.68 -18.64
CA LEU A 125 9.11 17.54 -19.71
C LEU A 125 10.05 18.72 -19.97
N ALA A 126 10.67 19.26 -18.91
CA ALA A 126 11.65 20.34 -19.03
C ALA A 126 12.98 19.88 -19.65
N LEU A 127 13.43 18.66 -19.33
CA LEU A 127 14.68 18.09 -19.83
C LEU A 127 14.54 17.45 -21.22
N PHE A 128 13.38 16.83 -21.50
CA PHE A 128 13.12 16.09 -22.75
C PHE A 128 11.80 16.54 -23.41
N PRO A 129 11.69 17.80 -23.84
CA PRO A 129 10.45 18.34 -24.39
C PRO A 129 9.97 17.61 -25.66
N ASN A 130 10.90 17.05 -26.43
CA ASN A 130 10.58 16.29 -27.65
C ASN A 130 9.80 14.99 -27.39
N HIS A 131 9.85 14.47 -26.16
CA HIS A 131 9.18 13.24 -25.76
C HIS A 131 7.99 13.50 -24.82
N ALA A 132 7.50 14.74 -24.75
CA ALA A 132 6.39 15.16 -23.88
C ALA A 132 5.17 14.24 -23.93
N SER A 133 4.74 13.89 -25.15
CA SER A 133 3.60 13.00 -25.39
C SER A 133 3.86 11.60 -24.85
N GLU A 134 5.09 11.11 -24.98
CA GLU A 134 5.49 9.80 -24.48
C GLU A 134 5.36 9.71 -22.97
N TRP A 135 6.01 10.63 -22.23
CA TRP A 135 6.01 10.60 -20.76
C TRP A 135 4.59 10.74 -20.19
N THR A 136 3.79 11.63 -20.78
CA THR A 136 2.41 11.86 -20.35
C THR A 136 1.51 10.66 -20.67
N LEU A 137 1.60 10.10 -21.89
CA LEU A 137 0.83 8.93 -22.28
C LEU A 137 1.22 7.71 -21.45
N ALA A 138 2.51 7.47 -21.22
CA ALA A 138 2.95 6.34 -20.42
C ALA A 138 2.51 6.45 -18.95
N ALA A 139 2.58 7.64 -18.35
CA ALA A 139 2.08 7.88 -16.99
C ALA A 139 0.57 7.61 -16.88
N VAL A 140 -0.23 8.14 -17.82
CA VAL A 140 -1.68 7.98 -17.82
C VAL A 140 -2.08 6.54 -18.17
N ALA A 141 -1.46 5.93 -19.18
CA ALA A 141 -1.73 4.55 -19.60
C ALA A 141 -1.36 3.57 -18.49
N GLY A 142 -0.17 3.72 -17.88
CA GLY A 142 0.24 2.90 -16.74
C GLY A 142 -0.74 3.00 -15.57
N ALA A 143 -1.15 4.23 -15.21
CA ALA A 143 -2.15 4.43 -14.17
C ALA A 143 -3.51 3.79 -14.52
N ALA A 144 -3.94 3.91 -15.78
CA ALA A 144 -5.20 3.36 -16.27
C ALA A 144 -5.23 1.82 -16.18
N VAL A 145 -4.12 1.14 -16.47
CA VAL A 145 -4.01 -0.34 -16.35
C VAL A 145 -4.38 -0.83 -14.95
N PHE A 146 -4.05 -0.06 -13.90
CA PHE A 146 -4.37 -0.41 -12.52
C PHE A 146 -5.70 0.21 -12.04
N ALA A 147 -6.06 1.39 -12.53
CA ALA A 147 -7.28 2.09 -12.15
C ALA A 147 -8.56 1.48 -12.77
N ILE A 148 -8.49 0.99 -14.01
CA ILE A 148 -9.64 0.39 -14.71
C ILE A 148 -10.14 -0.87 -13.97
N PRO A 149 -9.29 -1.88 -13.65
CA PRO A 149 -9.73 -3.04 -12.88
C PRO A 149 -10.24 -2.69 -11.48
N HIS A 150 -9.66 -1.67 -10.84
CA HIS A 150 -10.12 -1.18 -9.54
C HIS A 150 -11.57 -0.67 -9.60
N LEU A 151 -11.98 -0.06 -10.72
CA LEU A 151 -13.35 0.43 -10.90
C LEU A 151 -14.37 -0.71 -10.97
N PHE A 152 -13.99 -1.87 -11.54
CA PHE A 152 -14.85 -3.05 -11.60
C PHE A 152 -14.82 -3.86 -10.31
N ARG A 153 -13.63 -4.06 -9.72
CA ARG A 153 -13.43 -4.86 -8.51
C ARG A 153 -12.39 -4.19 -7.60
N PRO A 154 -12.82 -3.29 -6.70
CA PRO A 154 -11.90 -2.55 -5.84
C PRO A 154 -11.17 -3.45 -4.82
N ALA A 155 -11.63 -4.70 -4.65
CA ALA A 155 -10.96 -5.69 -3.82
C ALA A 155 -9.69 -6.30 -4.45
N TRP A 156 -9.43 -6.05 -5.75
CA TRP A 156 -8.36 -6.74 -6.49
C TRP A 156 -7.08 -5.94 -6.58
N ILE A 157 -7.19 -4.62 -6.79
CA ILE A 157 -6.06 -3.70 -6.94
C ILE A 157 -6.32 -2.46 -6.11
N GLY A 158 -5.30 -1.96 -5.40
CA GLY A 158 -5.41 -0.73 -4.63
C GLY A 158 -5.35 0.51 -5.51
N MET A 159 -6.18 1.52 -5.22
CA MET A 159 -6.07 2.84 -5.87
C MET A 159 -4.70 3.50 -5.60
N GLY A 160 -4.01 3.10 -4.53
CA GLY A 160 -2.64 3.51 -4.24
C GLY A 160 -1.65 3.02 -5.30
N ASP A 161 -1.77 1.77 -5.73
CA ASP A 161 -0.87 1.15 -6.72
C ASP A 161 -0.99 1.86 -8.06
N ALA A 162 -2.21 2.21 -8.49
CA ALA A 162 -2.43 2.97 -9.72
C ALA A 162 -1.71 4.32 -9.73
N LYS A 163 -1.62 5.00 -8.58
CA LYS A 163 -0.90 6.27 -8.44
C LYS A 163 0.61 6.07 -8.38
N LEU A 164 1.06 4.98 -7.78
CA LEU A 164 2.47 4.61 -7.82
C LEU A 164 2.90 4.34 -9.27
N VAL A 165 2.09 3.60 -10.04
CA VAL A 165 2.36 3.34 -11.46
C VAL A 165 2.29 4.63 -12.28
N LEU A 166 1.44 5.59 -11.92
CA LEU A 166 1.46 6.95 -12.50
C LEU A 166 2.82 7.63 -12.29
N LEU A 167 3.35 7.61 -11.06
CA LEU A 167 4.69 8.12 -10.75
C LEU A 167 5.77 7.39 -11.55
N ILE A 168 5.71 6.06 -11.63
CA ILE A 168 6.67 5.24 -12.37
C ILE A 168 6.65 5.61 -13.85
N GLY A 169 5.47 5.72 -14.48
CA GLY A 169 5.35 6.13 -15.88
C GLY A 169 5.78 7.58 -16.13
N ALA A 170 5.59 8.47 -15.16
CA ALA A 170 6.09 9.86 -15.26
C ALA A 170 7.63 9.93 -15.25
N VAL A 171 8.31 8.99 -14.58
CA VAL A 171 9.77 8.94 -14.49
C VAL A 171 10.38 8.11 -15.63
N LEU A 172 9.78 6.97 -15.98
CA LEU A 172 10.35 5.97 -16.90
C LEU A 172 9.76 6.00 -18.31
N GLY A 173 8.66 6.71 -18.56
CA GLY A 173 8.00 6.68 -19.87
C GLY A 173 7.50 5.27 -20.17
N TRP A 174 7.71 4.78 -21.40
CA TRP A 174 7.29 3.42 -21.78
C TRP A 174 7.94 2.30 -20.97
N GLY A 175 9.07 2.55 -20.32
CA GLY A 175 9.70 1.61 -19.38
C GLY A 175 8.83 1.26 -18.16
N VAL A 176 7.69 1.94 -17.98
CA VAL A 176 6.66 1.53 -17.00
C VAL A 176 6.15 0.11 -17.25
N ALA A 177 6.09 -0.33 -18.51
CA ALA A 177 5.65 -1.69 -18.85
C ALA A 177 6.65 -2.73 -18.31
N ASP A 178 7.94 -2.51 -18.53
CA ASP A 178 9.01 -3.40 -18.05
C ASP A 178 9.08 -3.39 -16.52
N ALA A 179 8.94 -2.22 -15.90
CA ALA A 179 8.92 -2.08 -14.44
C ALA A 179 7.77 -2.88 -13.82
N VAL A 180 6.57 -2.79 -14.40
CA VAL A 180 5.39 -3.55 -13.96
C VAL A 180 5.59 -5.05 -14.21
N LEU A 181 6.15 -5.44 -15.35
CA LEU A 181 6.42 -6.84 -15.67
C LEU A 181 7.41 -7.47 -14.67
N ILE A 182 8.52 -6.77 -14.38
CA ILE A 182 9.51 -7.20 -13.40
C ILE A 182 8.88 -7.29 -12.01
N ALA A 183 8.06 -6.30 -11.62
CA ALA A 183 7.35 -6.33 -10.35
C ALA A 183 6.46 -7.58 -10.22
N PHE A 184 5.67 -7.90 -11.24
CA PHE A 184 4.85 -9.12 -11.25
C PHE A 184 5.70 -10.39 -11.24
N ALA A 185 6.82 -10.41 -11.95
CA ALA A 185 7.77 -11.53 -11.94
C ALA A 185 8.37 -11.76 -10.54
N CYS A 186 8.59 -10.70 -9.75
CA CYS A 186 9.03 -10.82 -8.35
C CYS A 186 7.90 -11.25 -7.40
N VAL A 187 6.66 -10.78 -7.63
CA VAL A 187 5.50 -11.11 -6.78
C VAL A 187 5.09 -12.57 -6.96
N PHE A 188 5.08 -13.08 -8.20
CA PHE A 188 4.58 -14.40 -8.53
C PHE A 188 5.20 -15.55 -7.71
N PRO A 189 6.55 -15.70 -7.61
CA PRO A 189 7.16 -16.76 -6.82
C PRO A 189 6.89 -16.61 -5.32
N VAL A 190 6.83 -15.38 -4.81
CA VAL A 190 6.50 -15.11 -3.40
C VAL A 190 5.06 -15.51 -3.10
N ALA A 191 4.12 -15.11 -3.96
CA ALA A 191 2.72 -15.47 -3.84
C ALA A 191 2.51 -17.00 -3.96
N LEU A 192 3.22 -17.66 -4.88
CA LEU A 192 3.18 -19.11 -5.05
C LEU A 192 3.70 -19.84 -3.81
N LEU A 193 4.84 -19.39 -3.25
CA LEU A 193 5.39 -19.96 -2.01
C LEU A 193 4.44 -19.76 -0.82
N MET A 194 3.84 -18.58 -0.68
CA MET A 194 2.85 -18.32 0.37
C MET A 194 1.61 -19.21 0.19
N PHE A 195 1.15 -19.41 -1.04
CA PHE A 195 0.04 -20.30 -1.34
C PHE A 195 0.35 -21.76 -1.01
N LEU A 196 1.57 -22.23 -1.29
CA LEU A 196 2.03 -23.57 -0.93
C LEU A 196 2.11 -23.77 0.60
N LEU A 197 2.56 -22.75 1.34
CA LEU A 197 2.72 -22.83 2.80
C LEU A 197 1.40 -22.66 3.58
N GLN A 198 0.49 -21.81 3.09
CA GLN A 198 -0.71 -21.40 3.84
C GLN A 198 -2.02 -21.88 3.20
N GLY A 199 -1.97 -22.52 2.04
CA GLY A 199 -3.12 -23.05 1.33
C GLY A 199 -4.18 -21.97 1.03
N THR A 200 -5.45 -22.28 1.30
CA THR A 200 -6.58 -21.38 1.01
C THR A 200 -6.64 -20.15 1.93
N ALA A 201 -5.92 -20.15 3.06
CA ALA A 201 -5.82 -18.98 3.94
C ALA A 201 -5.02 -17.83 3.29
N ALA A 202 -4.11 -18.15 2.37
CA ALA A 202 -3.38 -17.15 1.58
C ALA A 202 -4.31 -16.26 0.73
N ARG A 203 -5.51 -16.74 0.35
CA ARG A 203 -6.50 -15.93 -0.39
C ARG A 203 -7.02 -14.72 0.38
N LYS A 204 -6.85 -14.70 1.71
CA LYS A 204 -7.24 -13.57 2.57
C LYS A 204 -6.06 -12.65 2.90
N ALA A 205 -4.83 -13.06 2.59
CA ALA A 205 -3.65 -12.24 2.81
C ALA A 205 -3.49 -11.29 1.61
N THR A 206 -3.68 -10.00 1.85
CA THR A 206 -3.37 -8.96 0.87
C THR A 206 -1.85 -8.76 0.87
N ILE A 207 -1.19 -9.16 -0.21
CA ILE A 207 0.24 -8.90 -0.41
C ILE A 207 0.37 -7.44 -0.86
N PRO A 208 1.15 -6.58 -0.14
CA PRO A 208 1.40 -5.21 -0.59
C PRO A 208 2.19 -5.24 -1.89
N LEU A 209 1.61 -4.67 -2.96
CA LEU A 209 2.22 -4.60 -4.29
C LEU A 209 3.23 -3.44 -4.42
N GLY A 210 3.08 -2.42 -3.58
CA GLY A 210 3.91 -1.21 -3.61
C GLY A 210 5.42 -1.44 -3.58
N PRO A 211 5.97 -2.33 -2.73
CA PRO A 211 7.41 -2.53 -2.63
C PRO A 211 7.95 -3.24 -3.87
N PHE A 212 7.18 -4.17 -4.44
CA PHE A 212 7.56 -4.90 -5.65
C PHE A 212 7.50 -4.00 -6.89
N LEU A 213 6.48 -3.14 -7.00
CA LEU A 213 6.41 -2.13 -8.05
C LEU A 213 7.56 -1.13 -7.96
N SER A 214 7.89 -0.69 -6.75
CA SER A 214 9.03 0.21 -6.50
C SER A 214 10.35 -0.46 -6.88
N LEU A 215 10.51 -1.74 -6.57
CA LEU A 215 11.69 -2.53 -6.93
C LEU A 215 11.83 -2.69 -8.44
N GLY A 216 10.75 -3.06 -9.14
CA GLY A 216 10.75 -3.15 -10.61
C GLY A 216 11.12 -1.82 -11.26
N ALA A 217 10.57 -0.71 -10.75
CA ALA A 217 10.91 0.63 -11.23
C ALA A 217 12.38 1.00 -10.97
N LEU A 218 12.94 0.67 -9.80
CA LEU A 218 14.35 0.91 -9.50
C LEU A 218 15.27 0.09 -10.42
N ILE A 219 14.92 -1.15 -10.74
CA ILE A 219 15.71 -1.99 -11.65
C ILE A 219 15.75 -1.35 -13.03
N VAL A 220 14.61 -1.01 -13.62
CA VAL A 220 14.57 -0.42 -14.97
C VAL A 220 15.25 0.95 -14.98
N LEU A 221 15.06 1.76 -13.94
CA LEU A 221 15.69 3.07 -13.82
C LEU A 221 17.23 2.98 -13.77
N LEU A 222 17.78 1.98 -13.08
CA LEU A 222 19.22 1.80 -12.91
C LEU A 222 19.86 0.98 -14.04
N ALA A 223 19.06 0.21 -14.78
CA ALA A 223 19.48 -0.57 -15.92
C ALA A 223 18.82 -0.04 -17.21
N PRO A 224 19.21 1.15 -17.68
CA PRO A 224 18.62 1.77 -18.87
C PRO A 224 18.85 0.97 -20.16
N HIS A 225 19.69 -0.07 -20.15
CA HIS A 225 19.85 -1.01 -21.26
C HIS A 225 18.69 -2.00 -21.41
N LEU A 226 17.79 -2.10 -20.43
CA LEU A 226 16.63 -3.00 -20.44
C LEU A 226 15.38 -2.37 -21.06
N SER A 227 15.40 -1.06 -21.38
CA SER A 227 14.26 -0.27 -21.86
C SER A 227 14.54 0.37 -23.22
#